data_AF-I4YJ88-F1
#
_entry.id   AF-I4YJ88-F1
#
_cell.length_a   1.000
_cell.length_b   1.000
_cell.length_c   1.000
_cell.angle_alpha   90.00
_cell.angle_beta   90.00
_cell.angle_gamma   90.00
#
_symmetry.space_group_name_H-M   'P 1'
#
loop_
_entity.id
_entity.type
_entity.pdbx_description
1 polymer ?
#
loop_
_entity_poly.entity_id
_entity_poly.type
_entity_poly.pdbx_seq_one_letter_code
_entity_poly.pdbx_strand_id
1 'polypeptide(L)'
;MTKTDEASVLKQLESVRFGEWIIHPASRSPYPILQTTNINKLYVCSRCFEYMTSRTTYKEHITDCPHPIPPGKKVYDGHGQRIYKVDGYFFKSFCQNLSLFGKLFIDNKTVYFDLESFDYFVLTDNDQPVGYFSKEKHNVDQYNLACIVTFPPFQNKSYGRLLIECSYALSHLDGYYGTPERPLSDLGMRSYVSFWMDILRRSLPDQKTEWTLSQWSQKTGLKEEDITLALKQSKLLDHRVTIKTIDENRTVFVISPDDDALTKPLKSFKLDLDCLLPDE
;
A
#
# COMPACT_ATOMS: atom_id res chain seq x y z
N MET A 1 -24.23 -40.47 9.08
CA MET A 1 -23.27 -39.74 9.95
C MET A 1 -22.06 -39.38 9.09
N THR A 2 -22.19 -38.45 8.14
CA THR A 2 -22.00 -36.98 8.26
C THR A 2 -20.61 -36.58 8.76
N LYS A 3 -19.76 -36.15 7.83
CA LYS A 3 -18.98 -34.90 7.92
C LYS A 3 -18.76 -34.40 6.50
N THR A 4 -19.79 -33.75 5.97
CA THR A 4 -19.65 -32.84 4.83
C THR A 4 -18.92 -31.61 5.34
N ASP A 5 -17.82 -31.24 4.71
CA ASP A 5 -17.14 -29.96 4.90
C ASP A 5 -18.10 -28.82 4.53
N GLU A 6 -18.85 -28.32 5.50
CA GLU A 6 -19.46 -27.00 5.42
C GLU A 6 -18.38 -25.96 5.71
N ALA A 7 -17.56 -25.66 4.70
CA ALA A 7 -16.92 -24.36 4.64
C ALA A 7 -18.06 -23.33 4.62
N SER A 8 -18.37 -22.73 5.76
CA SER A 8 -19.40 -21.71 5.87
C SER A 8 -19.14 -20.66 4.80
N VAL A 9 -20.02 -20.57 3.80
CA VAL A 9 -19.88 -19.60 2.71
C VAL A 9 -19.86 -18.22 3.35
N LEU A 10 -18.69 -17.57 3.34
CA LEU A 10 -18.55 -16.24 3.96
C LEU A 10 -19.62 -15.31 3.40
N LYS A 11 -20.42 -14.73 4.29
CA LYS A 11 -21.50 -13.83 3.90
C LYS A 11 -20.93 -12.55 3.27
N GLN A 12 -21.48 -12.15 2.13
CA GLN A 12 -21.21 -10.84 1.54
C GLN A 12 -22.02 -9.77 2.28
N LEU A 13 -21.35 -8.73 2.77
CA LEU A 13 -22.00 -7.53 3.29
C LEU A 13 -22.47 -6.65 2.12
N GLU A 14 -23.69 -6.11 2.21
CA GLU A 14 -24.21 -5.15 1.24
C GLU A 14 -23.60 -3.76 1.45
N SER A 15 -23.35 -3.38 2.70
CA SER A 15 -22.74 -2.09 3.04
C SER A 15 -21.99 -2.07 4.37
N VAL A 16 -21.08 -1.12 4.51
CA VAL A 16 -20.38 -0.82 5.76
C VAL A 16 -20.47 0.68 6.03
N ARG A 17 -20.94 1.06 7.22
CA ARG A 17 -20.88 2.45 7.71
C ARG A 17 -19.48 2.65 8.31
N PHE A 18 -18.75 3.63 7.79
CA PHE A 18 -17.44 4.04 8.29
C PHE A 18 -17.47 5.56 8.42
N GLY A 19 -17.43 6.12 9.64
CA GLY A 19 -17.57 7.56 9.85
C GLY A 19 -18.86 8.11 9.21
N GLU A 20 -18.72 9.06 8.29
CA GLU A 20 -19.82 9.64 7.50
C GLU A 20 -20.14 8.90 6.19
N TRP A 21 -19.39 7.85 5.86
CA TRP A 21 -19.50 7.13 4.60
C TRP A 21 -20.30 5.84 4.74
N ILE A 22 -21.06 5.51 3.71
CA ILE A 22 -21.61 4.18 3.50
C ILE A 22 -20.87 3.61 2.30
N ILE A 23 -20.15 2.51 2.51
CA ILE A 23 -19.24 1.93 1.53
C ILE A 23 -19.76 0.55 1.14
N HIS A 24 -19.78 0.25 -0.16
CA HIS A 24 -20.09 -1.08 -0.67
C HIS A 24 -18.81 -1.92 -0.75
N PRO A 25 -18.71 -3.05 -0.02
CA PRO A 25 -17.54 -3.93 -0.09
C PRO A 25 -17.33 -4.52 -1.48
N ALA A 26 -16.08 -4.56 -1.93
CA ALA A 26 -15.70 -5.20 -3.19
C ALA A 26 -15.47 -6.72 -3.02
N SER A 27 -15.12 -7.14 -1.81
CA SER A 27 -14.78 -8.53 -1.47
C SER A 27 -15.43 -8.94 -0.16
N ARG A 28 -15.50 -10.26 0.08
CA ARG A 28 -15.88 -10.84 1.37
C ARG A 28 -14.76 -10.62 2.38
N SER A 29 -15.15 -10.38 3.64
CA SER A 29 -14.24 -10.32 4.78
C SER A 29 -14.74 -11.21 5.92
N PRO A 30 -13.87 -12.01 6.56
CA PRO A 30 -14.24 -13.00 7.56
C PRO A 30 -14.43 -12.36 8.95
N TYR A 31 -15.30 -11.36 9.05
CA TYR A 31 -15.70 -10.82 10.35
C TYR A 31 -16.34 -11.94 11.19
N PRO A 32 -15.82 -12.26 12.39
CA PRO A 32 -16.33 -13.38 13.20
C PRO A 32 -17.84 -13.33 13.44
N ILE A 33 -18.39 -12.13 13.65
CA ILE A 33 -19.81 -11.91 13.91
C ILE A 33 -20.74 -12.34 12.77
N LEU A 34 -20.24 -12.44 11.54
CA LEU A 34 -21.02 -12.86 10.38
C LEU A 34 -21.32 -14.36 10.37
N GLN A 35 -20.62 -15.16 11.18
CA GLN A 35 -20.89 -16.59 11.33
C GLN A 35 -22.13 -16.84 12.22
N THR A 36 -22.39 -15.93 13.15
CA THR A 36 -23.47 -16.08 14.16
C THR A 36 -24.63 -15.12 13.95
N THR A 37 -24.48 -14.12 13.07
CA THR A 37 -25.47 -13.05 12.94
C THR A 37 -25.73 -12.69 11.48
N ASN A 38 -27.00 -12.78 11.07
CA ASN A 38 -27.43 -12.48 9.72
C ASN A 38 -27.64 -10.97 9.50
N ILE A 39 -26.56 -10.22 9.30
CA ILE A 39 -26.59 -8.76 9.01
C ILE A 39 -26.13 -8.43 7.59
N ASN A 40 -26.76 -7.44 6.96
CA ASN A 40 -26.34 -6.94 5.64
C ASN A 40 -25.48 -5.67 5.73
N LYS A 41 -25.50 -5.02 6.90
CA LYS A 41 -24.79 -3.78 7.18
C LYS A 41 -23.95 -3.91 8.44
N LEU A 42 -22.68 -3.54 8.34
CA LEU A 42 -21.76 -3.44 9.48
C LEU A 42 -21.50 -1.97 9.81
N TYR A 43 -21.31 -1.66 11.09
CA TYR A 43 -20.90 -0.33 11.55
C TYR A 43 -19.47 -0.40 12.06
N VAL A 44 -18.55 0.37 11.48
CA VAL A 44 -17.12 0.35 11.81
C VAL A 44 -16.72 1.74 12.30
N CYS A 45 -16.13 1.80 13.50
CA CYS A 45 -15.58 3.05 14.03
C CYS A 45 -14.45 3.55 13.12
N SER A 46 -14.51 4.83 12.73
CA SER A 46 -13.47 5.41 11.87
C SER A 46 -12.13 5.62 12.56
N ARG A 47 -12.07 5.47 13.89
CA ARG A 47 -10.86 5.71 14.69
C ARG A 47 -10.15 4.41 15.08
N CYS A 48 -10.85 3.48 15.72
CA CYS A 48 -10.26 2.21 16.19
C CYS A 48 -10.59 0.98 15.33
N PHE A 49 -11.39 1.14 14.27
CA PHE A 49 -11.88 0.07 13.39
C PHE A 49 -12.74 -1.00 14.08
N GLU A 50 -13.10 -0.83 15.35
CA GLU A 50 -14.03 -1.72 16.03
C GLU A 50 -15.36 -1.78 15.26
N TYR A 51 -15.91 -2.99 15.14
CA TYR A 51 -17.08 -3.27 14.33
C TYR A 51 -18.27 -3.70 15.18
N MET A 52 -19.44 -3.24 14.78
CA MET A 52 -20.70 -3.40 15.50
C MET A 52 -21.82 -3.77 14.52
N THR A 53 -22.82 -4.50 15.02
CA THR A 53 -23.96 -4.97 14.22
C THR A 53 -25.16 -4.02 14.29
N SER A 54 -25.21 -3.13 15.29
CA SER A 54 -26.34 -2.23 15.52
C SER A 54 -25.93 -0.76 15.46
N ARG A 55 -26.87 0.10 15.07
CA ARG A 55 -26.67 1.56 15.06
C ARG A 55 -26.56 2.13 16.48
N THR A 56 -27.25 1.53 17.44
CA THR A 56 -27.29 1.99 18.83
C THR A 56 -25.91 1.85 19.47
N THR A 57 -25.36 0.63 19.44
CA THR A 57 -24.01 0.35 19.97
C THR A 57 -22.93 1.15 19.24
N TYR A 58 -23.08 1.37 17.93
CA TYR A 58 -22.19 2.26 17.18
C TYR A 58 -22.22 3.71 17.67
N LYS A 59 -23.41 4.27 17.92
CA LYS A 59 -23.54 5.64 18.43
C LYS A 59 -22.95 5.81 19.83
N GLU A 60 -23.20 4.83 20.70
CA GLU A 60 -22.60 4.79 22.04
C GLU A 60 -21.07 4.75 21.94
N HIS A 61 -20.53 3.82 21.14
CA HIS A 61 -19.09 3.70 20.94
C HIS A 61 -18.44 4.98 20.40
N ILE A 62 -18.99 5.62 19.36
CA ILE A 62 -18.35 6.82 18.79
C ILE A 62 -18.46 8.05 19.71
N THR A 63 -19.35 8.05 20.70
CA THR A 63 -19.44 9.15 21.68
C THR A 63 -18.24 9.09 22.64
N ASP A 64 -17.90 7.89 23.12
CA ASP A 64 -16.88 7.69 24.17
C ASP A 64 -15.66 6.86 23.69
N CYS A 65 -15.42 6.79 22.38
CA CYS A 65 -14.31 5.99 21.84
C CYS A 65 -12.97 6.54 22.38
N PRO A 66 -12.14 5.70 23.02
CA PRO A 66 -10.91 6.13 23.68
C PRO A 66 -9.76 6.40 22.70
N HIS A 67 -9.95 6.15 21.40
CA HIS A 67 -8.91 6.28 20.38
C HIS A 67 -9.17 7.53 19.52
N PRO A 68 -8.47 8.65 19.71
CA PRO A 68 -8.62 9.83 18.86
C PRO A 68 -7.83 9.74 17.55
N ILE A 69 -6.72 9.00 17.54
CA ILE A 69 -5.81 8.78 16.41
C ILE A 69 -5.40 7.30 16.35
N PRO A 70 -4.84 6.82 15.22
CA PRO A 70 -4.24 5.49 15.18
C PRO A 70 -3.21 5.32 16.30
N PRO A 71 -3.14 4.15 16.96
CA PRO A 71 -2.12 3.89 17.96
C PRO A 71 -0.73 3.81 17.32
N GLY A 72 0.32 3.69 18.14
CA GLY A 72 1.69 3.54 17.66
C GLY A 72 2.40 4.87 17.42
N LYS A 73 3.46 4.82 16.60
CA LYS A 73 4.42 5.92 16.41
C LYS A 73 4.13 6.65 15.11
N LYS A 74 4.08 7.98 15.16
CA LYS A 74 4.00 8.80 13.95
C LYS A 74 5.35 8.76 13.23
N VAL A 75 5.36 8.42 11.94
CA VAL A 75 6.57 8.32 11.10
C VAL A 75 6.60 9.36 9.97
N TYR A 76 5.48 10.05 9.73
CA TYR A 76 5.37 11.15 8.78
C TYR A 76 4.35 12.17 9.28
N ASP A 77 4.65 13.46 9.18
CA ASP A 77 3.72 14.56 9.45
C ASP A 77 3.98 15.73 8.49
N GLY A 78 3.21 15.79 7.41
CA GLY A 78 3.40 16.79 6.36
C GLY A 78 2.09 17.20 5.70
N HIS A 79 1.89 18.51 5.53
CA HIS A 79 0.76 19.09 4.80
C HIS A 79 -0.65 18.63 5.25
N GLY A 80 -0.82 18.30 6.54
CA GLY A 80 -2.09 17.81 7.09
C GLY A 80 -2.28 16.29 7.01
N GLN A 81 -1.37 15.58 6.36
CA GLN A 81 -1.33 14.12 6.30
C GLN A 81 -0.34 13.55 7.31
N ARG A 82 -0.74 12.50 8.02
CA ARG A 82 0.10 11.81 9.02
C ARG A 82 0.08 10.32 8.80
N ILE A 83 1.25 9.68 8.90
CA ILE A 83 1.37 8.22 8.84
C ILE A 83 1.83 7.70 10.19
N TYR A 84 1.11 6.73 10.73
CA TYR A 84 1.41 6.06 12.00
C TYR A 84 1.85 4.62 11.74
N LYS A 85 3.03 4.25 12.25
CA LYS A 85 3.53 2.87 12.32
C LYS A 85 2.93 2.21 13.56
N VAL A 86 2.10 1.20 13.32
CA VAL A 86 1.36 0.44 14.33
C VAL A 86 1.89 -0.99 14.32
N ASP A 87 2.51 -1.39 15.43
CA ASP A 87 3.04 -2.73 15.59
C ASP A 87 1.89 -3.74 15.84
N GLY A 88 1.79 -4.77 15.00
CA GLY A 88 0.74 -5.80 15.08
C GLY A 88 0.84 -6.74 16.28
N TYR A 89 2.01 -6.85 16.92
CA TYR A 89 2.19 -7.56 18.19
C TYR A 89 1.65 -6.76 19.37
N PHE A 90 1.98 -5.47 19.45
CA PHE A 90 1.54 -4.63 20.57
C PHE A 90 0.07 -4.18 20.46
N PHE A 91 -0.42 -3.92 19.24
CA PHE A 91 -1.79 -3.41 19.00
C PHE A 91 -2.66 -4.42 18.24
N LYS A 92 -2.64 -5.68 18.67
CA LYS A 92 -3.29 -6.81 17.99
C LYS A 92 -4.75 -6.53 17.60
N SER A 93 -5.59 -6.09 18.53
CA SER A 93 -7.01 -5.84 18.25
C SER A 93 -7.24 -4.77 17.19
N PHE A 94 -6.46 -3.67 17.23
CA PHE A 94 -6.54 -2.61 16.23
C PHE A 94 -6.13 -3.13 14.84
N CYS A 95 -5.00 -3.83 14.75
CA CYS A 95 -4.49 -4.34 13.48
C CYS A 95 -5.39 -5.43 12.88
N GLN A 96 -6.02 -6.27 13.71
CA GLN A 96 -7.01 -7.26 13.27
C GLN A 96 -8.25 -6.58 12.71
N ASN A 97 -8.80 -5.60 13.42
CA ASN A 97 -9.94 -4.81 12.96
C ASN A 97 -9.64 -4.08 11.65
N LEU A 98 -8.48 -3.43 11.55
CA LEU A 98 -8.01 -2.78 10.33
C LEU A 98 -7.83 -3.79 9.18
N SER A 99 -7.29 -4.98 9.46
CA SER A 99 -7.13 -6.03 8.45
C SER A 99 -8.45 -6.58 7.93
N LEU A 100 -9.43 -6.81 8.81
CA LEU A 100 -10.79 -7.21 8.42
C LEU A 100 -11.46 -6.12 7.60
N PHE A 101 -11.25 -4.85 7.95
CA PHE A 101 -11.75 -3.72 7.15
C PHE A 101 -11.06 -3.64 5.78
N GLY A 102 -9.74 -3.76 5.73
CA GLY A 102 -8.97 -3.78 4.48
C GLY A 102 -9.37 -4.94 3.56
N LYS A 103 -9.66 -6.12 4.11
CA LYS A 103 -10.08 -7.32 3.35
C LYS A 103 -11.37 -7.10 2.55
N LEU A 104 -12.23 -6.15 2.96
CA LEU A 104 -13.42 -5.76 2.18
C LEU A 104 -13.08 -5.14 0.82
N PHE A 105 -11.84 -4.69 0.64
CA PHE A 105 -11.36 -3.95 -0.53
C PHE A 105 -10.09 -4.54 -1.15
N ILE A 106 -9.50 -5.56 -0.50
CA ILE A 106 -8.33 -6.30 -0.97
C ILE A 106 -8.75 -7.76 -1.14
N ASP A 107 -8.87 -8.20 -2.38
CA ASP A 107 -9.44 -9.52 -2.67
C ASP A 107 -8.54 -10.66 -2.20
N ASN A 108 -7.25 -10.56 -2.51
CA ASN A 108 -6.25 -11.60 -2.26
C ASN A 108 -5.59 -11.53 -0.88
N LYS A 109 -6.13 -10.75 0.09
CA LYS A 109 -5.57 -10.71 1.44
C LYS A 109 -5.92 -11.99 2.20
N THR A 110 -4.90 -12.73 2.62
CA THR A 110 -5.04 -14.03 3.29
C THR A 110 -4.78 -13.97 4.79
N VAL A 111 -4.00 -13.00 5.26
CA VAL A 111 -3.60 -12.84 6.66
C VAL A 111 -4.38 -11.70 7.31
N TYR A 112 -5.17 -12.00 8.35
CA TYR A 112 -6.00 -11.02 9.07
C TYR A 112 -6.12 -11.25 10.58
N PHE A 113 -5.64 -12.38 11.11
CA PHE A 113 -5.67 -12.69 12.56
C PHE A 113 -4.27 -12.81 13.18
N ASP A 114 -3.34 -13.50 12.52
CA ASP A 114 -1.95 -13.68 12.98
C ASP A 114 -1.07 -12.53 12.43
N LEU A 115 -1.05 -11.41 13.16
CA LEU A 115 -0.51 -10.13 12.70
C LEU A 115 0.76 -9.69 13.43
N GLU A 116 1.27 -10.50 14.35
CA GLU A 116 2.42 -10.20 15.22
C GLU A 116 3.70 -9.89 14.43
N SER A 117 3.84 -10.51 13.26
CA SER A 117 4.97 -10.34 12.34
C SER A 117 4.84 -9.13 11.39
N PHE A 118 3.80 -8.30 11.56
CA PHE A 118 3.53 -7.18 10.66
C PHE A 118 3.52 -5.84 11.37
N ASP A 119 4.05 -4.83 10.69
CA ASP A 119 3.80 -3.42 10.97
C ASP A 119 2.73 -2.88 10.01
N TYR A 120 1.87 -2.00 10.52
CA TYR A 120 0.84 -1.31 9.75
C TYR A 120 1.14 0.18 9.71
N PHE A 121 1.13 0.76 8.52
CA PHE A 121 1.39 2.18 8.28
C PHE A 121 0.07 2.85 7.90
N VAL A 122 -0.59 3.44 8.89
CA VAL A 122 -1.93 4.02 8.76
C VAL A 122 -1.82 5.49 8.40
N LEU A 123 -2.32 5.85 7.22
CA LEU A 123 -2.38 7.22 6.75
C LEU A 123 -3.70 7.87 7.19
N THR A 124 -3.57 9.06 7.77
CA THR A 124 -4.67 9.94 8.16
C THR A 124 -4.55 11.28 7.44
N ASP A 125 -5.70 11.90 7.17
CA ASP A 125 -5.81 13.27 6.69
C ASP A 125 -6.78 14.01 7.62
N ASN A 126 -6.29 15.03 8.34
CA ASN A 126 -7.05 15.66 9.44
C ASN A 126 -7.64 14.63 10.42
N ASP A 127 -6.81 13.70 10.89
CA ASP A 127 -7.13 12.63 11.85
C ASP A 127 -8.14 11.58 11.38
N GLN A 128 -8.69 11.71 10.16
CA GLN A 128 -9.50 10.68 9.52
C GLN A 128 -8.58 9.66 8.82
N PRO A 129 -8.62 8.36 9.19
CA PRO A 129 -7.91 7.33 8.43
C PRO A 129 -8.44 7.23 7.01
N VAL A 130 -7.53 7.30 6.03
CA VAL A 130 -7.84 7.29 4.59
C VAL A 130 -7.26 6.09 3.85
N GLY A 131 -6.33 5.37 4.46
CA GLY A 131 -5.73 4.16 3.90
C GLY A 131 -4.59 3.64 4.76
N TYR A 132 -4.04 2.50 4.37
CA TYR A 132 -2.85 1.95 5.01
C TYR A 132 -2.04 1.09 4.06
N PHE A 133 -0.80 0.80 4.43
CA PHE A 133 -0.08 -0.37 3.95
C PHE A 133 0.44 -1.21 5.13
N SER A 134 0.70 -2.49 4.91
CA SER A 134 1.37 -3.36 5.90
C SER A 134 2.73 -3.83 5.38
N LYS A 135 3.69 -4.06 6.29
CA LYS A 135 5.04 -4.54 5.99
C LYS A 135 5.37 -5.68 6.97
N GLU A 136 5.95 -6.76 6.49
CA GLU A 136 6.50 -7.80 7.36
C GLU A 136 7.76 -7.31 8.06
N LYS A 137 7.89 -7.58 9.36
CA LYS A 137 9.03 -7.16 10.17
C LYS A 137 10.33 -7.85 9.77
N HIS A 138 10.24 -9.12 9.41
CA HIS A 138 11.38 -9.95 9.00
C HIS A 138 11.11 -10.51 7.62
N ASN A 139 11.53 -9.79 6.59
CA ASN A 139 11.30 -10.17 5.20
C ASN A 139 12.63 -10.40 4.48
N VAL A 140 12.91 -11.66 4.15
CA VAL A 140 14.15 -12.06 3.44
C VAL A 140 14.18 -11.57 1.99
N ASP A 141 13.00 -11.49 1.37
CA ASP A 141 12.83 -11.05 -0.02
C ASP A 141 12.88 -9.51 -0.18
N GLN A 142 13.05 -8.79 0.93
CA GLN A 142 13.08 -7.33 1.01
C GLN A 142 11.79 -6.68 0.50
N TYR A 143 10.64 -7.33 0.70
CA TYR A 143 9.36 -6.68 0.44
C TYR A 143 9.17 -5.53 1.43
N ASN A 144 8.99 -4.32 0.90
CA ASN A 144 8.70 -3.15 1.73
C ASN A 144 7.21 -2.93 1.96
N LEU A 145 6.38 -3.75 1.33
CA LEU A 145 4.94 -3.63 1.36
C LEU A 145 4.29 -4.97 0.99
N ALA A 146 3.44 -5.47 1.89
CA ALA A 146 2.67 -6.70 1.72
C ALA A 146 1.24 -6.41 1.20
N CYS A 147 0.52 -5.52 1.87
CA CYS A 147 -0.81 -5.07 1.45
C CYS A 147 -0.86 -3.55 1.40
N ILE A 148 -1.64 -2.99 0.48
CA ILE A 148 -1.92 -1.55 0.41
C ILE A 148 -3.37 -1.31 0.01
N VAL A 149 -4.00 -0.33 0.66
CA VAL A 149 -5.32 0.14 0.28
C VAL A 149 -5.50 1.61 0.63
N THR A 150 -6.05 2.37 -0.31
CA THR A 150 -6.75 3.63 -0.01
C THR A 150 -8.24 3.30 0.09
N PHE A 151 -8.89 3.67 1.19
CA PHE A 151 -10.30 3.32 1.38
C PHE A 151 -11.15 4.00 0.29
N PRO A 152 -12.23 3.35 -0.19
CA PRO A 152 -12.93 3.79 -1.39
C PRO A 152 -13.34 5.28 -1.43
N PRO A 153 -13.86 5.90 -0.33
CA PRO A 153 -14.22 7.33 -0.34
C PRO A 153 -13.05 8.31 -0.56
N PHE A 154 -11.82 7.82 -0.41
CA PHE A 154 -10.60 8.63 -0.45
C PHE A 154 -9.69 8.30 -1.63
N GLN A 155 -10.12 7.40 -2.52
CA GLN A 155 -9.37 7.10 -3.75
C GLN A 155 -9.31 8.33 -4.68
N ASN A 156 -8.36 8.31 -5.62
CA ASN A 156 -8.10 9.40 -6.58
C ASN A 156 -7.66 10.74 -5.95
N LYS A 157 -7.22 10.74 -4.69
CA LYS A 157 -6.69 11.92 -3.97
C LYS A 157 -5.19 11.81 -3.66
N SER A 158 -4.45 11.03 -4.45
CA SER A 158 -3.00 10.78 -4.28
C SER A 158 -2.56 10.10 -2.97
N TYR A 159 -3.46 9.76 -2.04
CA TYR A 159 -3.08 9.04 -0.81
C TYR A 159 -2.40 7.69 -1.07
N GLY A 160 -2.84 6.94 -2.09
CA GLY A 160 -2.16 5.70 -2.49
C GLY A 160 -0.73 5.95 -2.98
N ARG A 161 -0.50 7.09 -3.66
CA ARG A 161 0.84 7.51 -4.06
C ARG A 161 1.69 7.87 -2.84
N LEU A 162 1.14 8.61 -1.88
CA LEU A 162 1.83 8.96 -0.63
C LEU A 162 2.26 7.71 0.15
N LEU A 163 1.37 6.72 0.29
CA LEU A 163 1.68 5.44 0.94
C LEU A 163 2.83 4.69 0.24
N ILE A 164 2.83 4.65 -1.10
CA ILE A 164 3.92 4.04 -1.88
C ILE A 164 5.23 4.82 -1.69
N GLU A 165 5.23 6.15 -1.83
CA GLU A 165 6.46 6.93 -1.67
C GLU A 165 7.04 6.78 -0.26
N CYS A 166 6.16 6.74 0.76
CA CYS A 166 6.57 6.50 2.15
C CYS A 166 7.19 5.11 2.34
N SER A 167 6.64 4.04 1.75
CA SER A 167 7.21 2.70 1.91
C SER A 167 8.62 2.60 1.34
N TYR A 168 8.87 3.24 0.19
CA TYR A 168 10.22 3.33 -0.39
C TYR A 168 11.14 4.20 0.45
N ALA A 169 10.70 5.36 0.92
CA ALA A 169 11.54 6.23 1.74
C ALA A 169 12.01 5.53 3.03
N LEU A 170 11.12 4.77 3.67
CA LEU A 170 11.46 3.95 4.84
C LEU A 170 12.51 2.88 4.51
N SER A 171 12.36 2.15 3.39
CA SER A 171 13.38 1.17 2.96
C SER A 171 14.76 1.81 2.72
N HIS A 172 14.79 3.02 2.16
CA HIS A 172 16.04 3.74 1.94
C HIS A 172 16.71 4.14 3.26
N LEU A 173 15.91 4.58 4.25
CA LEU A 173 16.41 4.85 5.60
C LEU A 173 16.93 3.58 6.28
N ASP A 174 16.26 2.45 6.05
CA ASP A 174 16.69 1.11 6.52
C ASP A 174 17.91 0.55 5.73
N GLY A 175 18.38 1.25 4.69
CA GLY A 175 19.58 0.90 3.94
C GLY A 175 19.40 -0.19 2.87
N TYR A 176 18.18 -0.42 2.37
CA TYR A 176 17.92 -1.42 1.32
C TYR A 176 16.94 -0.94 0.24
N TYR A 177 16.98 -1.59 -0.94
CA TYR A 177 16.04 -1.31 -2.03
C TYR A 177 14.80 -2.18 -1.88
N GLY A 178 13.70 -1.58 -1.44
CA GLY A 178 12.43 -2.26 -1.27
C GLY A 178 11.67 -2.47 -2.59
N THR A 179 10.79 -3.47 -2.61
CA THR A 179 9.83 -3.72 -3.69
C THR A 179 8.50 -4.22 -3.09
N PRO A 180 7.33 -4.02 -3.71
CA PRO A 180 6.11 -4.62 -3.21
C PRO A 180 6.07 -6.15 -3.39
N GLU A 181 5.35 -6.81 -2.50
CA GLU A 181 4.97 -8.22 -2.65
C GLU A 181 4.12 -8.41 -3.92
N ARG A 182 4.26 -9.58 -4.56
CA ARG A 182 3.59 -9.94 -5.81
C ARG A 182 2.74 -11.21 -5.61
N PRO A 183 1.60 -11.35 -6.33
CA PRO A 183 1.10 -10.49 -7.40
C PRO A 183 0.39 -9.21 -6.92
N LEU A 184 0.58 -8.12 -7.68
CA LEU A 184 -0.15 -6.86 -7.48
C LEU A 184 -1.56 -6.94 -8.07
N SER A 185 -2.53 -6.22 -7.48
CA SER A 185 -3.82 -5.95 -8.11
C SER A 185 -3.66 -5.02 -9.32
N ASP A 186 -4.62 -5.00 -10.25
CA ASP A 186 -4.56 -4.12 -11.43
C ASP A 186 -4.42 -2.64 -11.07
N LEU A 187 -5.14 -2.18 -10.03
CA LEU A 187 -5.03 -0.82 -9.52
C LEU A 187 -3.68 -0.57 -8.85
N GLY A 188 -3.17 -1.56 -8.11
CA GLY A 188 -1.83 -1.54 -7.53
C GLY A 188 -0.75 -1.39 -8.61
N MET A 189 -0.78 -2.26 -9.63
CA MET A 189 0.15 -2.26 -10.75
C MET A 189 0.21 -0.90 -11.45
N ARG A 190 -0.96 -0.30 -11.78
CA ARG A 190 -1.00 1.04 -12.39
C ARG A 190 -0.38 2.11 -11.49
N SER A 191 -0.60 2.02 -10.18
CA SER A 191 -0.08 2.98 -9.20
C SER A 191 1.44 2.87 -9.05
N TYR A 192 1.96 1.65 -8.93
CA TYR A 192 3.41 1.38 -8.86
C TYR A 192 4.15 1.75 -10.14
N VAL A 193 3.65 1.34 -11.31
CA VAL A 193 4.24 1.73 -12.60
C VAL A 193 4.27 3.24 -12.75
N SER A 194 3.19 3.93 -12.36
CA SER A 194 3.20 5.39 -12.36
C SER A 194 4.23 5.99 -11.40
N PHE A 195 4.45 5.39 -10.23
CA PHE A 195 5.44 5.85 -9.26
C PHE A 195 6.87 5.63 -9.78
N TRP A 196 7.19 4.41 -10.23
CA TRP A 196 8.50 4.07 -10.77
C TRP A 196 8.83 4.94 -11.99
N MET A 197 7.91 5.09 -12.94
CA MET A 197 8.14 5.96 -14.10
C MET A 197 8.41 7.41 -13.69
N ASP A 198 7.76 7.96 -12.66
CA ASP A 198 8.05 9.32 -12.20
C ASP A 198 9.45 9.44 -11.57
N ILE A 199 9.92 8.41 -10.84
CA ILE A 199 11.29 8.36 -10.32
C ILE A 199 12.29 8.28 -11.47
N LEU A 200 12.04 7.41 -12.45
CA LEU A 200 12.91 7.25 -13.62
C LEU A 200 13.02 8.56 -14.40
N ARG A 201 11.92 9.28 -14.63
CA ARG A 201 11.93 10.58 -15.29
C ARG A 201 12.68 11.67 -14.51
N ARG A 202 12.59 11.67 -13.18
CA ARG A 202 13.32 12.62 -12.32
C ARG A 202 14.81 12.36 -12.23
N SER A 203 15.24 11.15 -12.58
CA SER A 203 16.63 10.71 -12.49
C SER A 203 17.34 10.64 -13.84
N LEU A 204 16.70 11.11 -14.92
CA LEU A 204 17.31 11.10 -16.24
C LEU A 204 18.66 11.82 -16.22
N PRO A 205 19.71 11.22 -16.80
CA PRO A 205 20.99 11.90 -16.96
C PRO A 205 20.90 12.98 -18.05
N ASP A 206 22.01 13.69 -18.25
CA ASP A 206 22.19 14.56 -19.41
C ASP A 206 21.89 13.79 -20.71
N GLN A 207 21.33 14.48 -21.71
CA GLN A 207 20.81 13.90 -22.98
C GLN A 207 21.79 12.98 -23.74
N LYS A 208 23.09 13.05 -23.45
CA LYS A 208 24.13 12.25 -24.14
C LYS A 208 24.59 11.02 -23.36
N THR A 209 24.07 10.79 -22.16
CA THR A 209 24.57 9.75 -21.26
C THR A 209 23.64 8.55 -21.28
N GLU A 210 24.17 7.43 -21.76
CA GLU A 210 23.52 6.13 -21.68
C GLU A 210 23.75 5.48 -20.30
N TRP A 211 22.70 4.89 -19.71
CA TRP A 211 22.80 4.13 -18.46
C TRP A 211 22.38 2.67 -18.61
N THR A 212 23.06 1.79 -17.87
CA THR A 212 22.61 0.42 -17.63
C THR A 212 21.50 0.39 -16.57
N LEU A 213 20.70 -0.69 -16.53
CA LEU A 213 19.71 -0.89 -15.44
C LEU A 213 20.36 -0.81 -14.06
N SER A 214 21.58 -1.34 -13.90
CA SER A 214 22.28 -1.33 -12.62
C SER A 214 22.68 0.07 -12.17
N GLN A 215 23.17 0.90 -13.11
CA GLN A 215 23.46 2.31 -12.83
C GLN A 215 22.19 3.07 -12.45
N TRP A 216 21.06 2.79 -13.12
CA TRP A 216 19.80 3.44 -12.82
C TRP A 216 19.23 3.01 -11.46
N SER A 217 19.34 1.72 -11.13
CA SER A 217 19.02 1.15 -9.82
C SER A 217 19.84 1.84 -8.72
N GLN A 218 21.16 1.93 -8.88
CA GLN A 218 22.04 2.64 -7.93
C GLN A 218 21.67 4.12 -7.75
N LYS A 219 21.24 4.80 -8.82
CA LYS A 219 20.85 6.20 -8.77
C LYS A 219 19.50 6.43 -8.08
N THR A 220 18.56 5.51 -8.25
CA THR A 220 17.15 5.69 -7.87
C THR A 220 16.73 4.93 -6.62
N GLY A 221 17.51 3.91 -6.23
CA GLY A 221 17.18 2.94 -5.20
C GLY A 221 15.97 2.06 -5.51
N LEU A 222 15.63 1.91 -6.78
CA LEU A 222 14.67 0.93 -7.27
C LEU A 222 15.38 -0.36 -7.66
N LYS A 223 14.79 -1.52 -7.36
CA LYS A 223 15.29 -2.80 -7.88
C LYS A 223 15.20 -2.83 -9.41
N GLU A 224 16.17 -3.47 -10.07
CA GLU A 224 16.22 -3.55 -11.54
C GLU A 224 14.97 -4.22 -12.15
N GLU A 225 14.34 -5.14 -11.41
CA GLU A 225 13.08 -5.79 -11.80
C GLU A 225 11.90 -4.82 -11.88
N ASP A 226 11.84 -3.83 -10.98
CA ASP A 226 10.81 -2.80 -10.95
C ASP A 226 11.01 -1.78 -12.07
N ILE A 227 12.27 -1.41 -12.33
CA ILE A 227 12.65 -0.58 -13.50
C ILE A 227 12.24 -1.29 -14.79
N THR A 228 12.60 -2.57 -14.93
CA THR A 228 12.27 -3.38 -16.10
C THR A 228 10.75 -3.47 -16.29
N LEU A 229 10.01 -3.73 -15.21
CA LEU A 229 8.56 -3.81 -15.27
C LEU A 229 7.93 -2.47 -15.67
N ALA A 230 8.40 -1.36 -15.11
CA ALA A 230 7.93 -0.03 -15.45
C ALA A 230 8.10 0.27 -16.94
N LEU A 231 9.30 0.00 -17.48
CA LEU A 231 9.65 0.22 -18.89
C LEU A 231 8.85 -0.68 -19.84
N LYS A 232 8.59 -1.94 -19.46
CA LYS A 232 7.72 -2.87 -20.23
C LYS A 232 6.28 -2.36 -20.26
N GLN A 233 5.73 -2.02 -19.10
CA GLN A 233 4.34 -1.56 -18.98
C GLN A 233 4.13 -0.21 -19.68
N SER A 234 5.15 0.64 -19.75
CA SER A 234 5.13 1.88 -20.54
C SER A 234 5.44 1.68 -22.03
N LYS A 235 5.69 0.44 -22.48
CA LYS A 235 6.08 0.08 -23.86
C LYS A 235 7.36 0.74 -24.37
N LEU A 236 8.27 1.10 -23.46
CA LEU A 236 9.57 1.71 -23.81
C LEU A 236 10.66 0.67 -24.02
N LEU A 237 10.57 -0.45 -23.29
CA LEU A 237 11.54 -1.54 -23.44
C LEU A 237 11.50 -2.16 -24.86
N ASP A 238 10.32 -2.28 -25.45
CA ASP A 238 10.12 -3.02 -26.72
C ASP A 238 10.57 -2.23 -27.97
N HIS A 239 10.75 -0.92 -27.86
CA HIS A 239 10.97 -0.06 -29.03
C HIS A 239 12.23 0.79 -28.94
N ARG A 240 12.76 1.06 -27.74
CA ARG A 240 13.68 2.21 -27.53
C ARG A 240 14.77 2.00 -26.46
N VAL A 241 14.83 0.83 -25.83
CA VAL A 241 15.96 0.42 -24.99
C VAL A 241 16.93 -0.38 -25.84
N THR A 242 18.19 0.05 -25.91
CA THR A 242 19.21 -0.68 -26.67
C THR A 242 19.72 -1.85 -25.83
N ILE A 243 19.61 -3.05 -26.38
CA ILE A 243 20.20 -4.24 -25.79
C ILE A 243 21.64 -4.33 -26.30
N LYS A 244 22.62 -4.16 -25.42
CA LYS A 244 24.04 -4.36 -25.75
C LYS A 244 24.50 -5.70 -25.17
N THR A 245 24.93 -6.61 -26.05
CA THR A 245 25.64 -7.82 -25.65
C THR A 245 27.10 -7.44 -25.43
N ILE A 246 27.58 -7.53 -24.19
CA ILE A 246 28.97 -7.19 -23.85
C ILE A 246 29.88 -8.40 -24.11
N ASP A 247 29.35 -9.61 -23.94
CA ASP A 247 30.02 -10.91 -24.08
C ASP A 247 28.96 -12.01 -24.28
N GLU A 248 29.34 -13.20 -24.79
CA GLU A 248 28.40 -14.26 -25.28
C GLU A 248 27.28 -14.65 -24.29
N ASN A 249 27.46 -14.37 -22.99
CA ASN A 249 26.52 -14.70 -21.92
C ASN A 249 25.96 -13.47 -21.16
N ARG A 250 26.26 -12.23 -21.55
CA ARG A 250 25.84 -11.04 -20.81
C ARG A 250 25.17 -10.01 -21.71
N THR A 251 23.86 -9.93 -21.51
CA THR A 251 22.97 -8.97 -22.13
C THR A 251 22.72 -7.82 -21.17
N VAL A 252 23.07 -6.60 -21.55
CA VAL A 252 22.82 -5.40 -20.74
C VAL A 252 21.81 -4.51 -21.44
N PHE A 253 20.81 -4.07 -20.69
CA PHE A 253 19.83 -3.10 -21.15
C PHE A 253 20.39 -1.70 -20.93
N VAL A 254 20.50 -0.94 -22.01
CA VAL A 254 21.00 0.44 -22.03
C VAL A 254 19.87 1.37 -22.41
N ILE A 255 19.55 2.31 -21.51
CA ILE A 255 18.48 3.30 -21.73
C ILE A 255 19.10 4.62 -22.18
N SER A 256 18.59 5.16 -23.29
CA SER A 256 18.91 6.51 -23.76
C SER A 256 17.92 7.54 -23.19
N PRO A 257 18.40 8.69 -22.69
CA PRO A 257 17.56 9.73 -22.11
C PRO A 257 16.74 10.54 -23.13
N ASP A 258 17.04 10.44 -24.43
CA ASP A 258 16.39 11.20 -25.51
C ASP A 258 14.97 10.69 -25.89
N ASP A 259 14.33 9.89 -25.03
CA ASP A 259 13.00 9.33 -25.33
C ASP A 259 11.86 10.27 -24.90
N ASP A 260 11.00 10.65 -25.86
CA ASP A 260 9.80 11.48 -25.65
C ASP A 260 8.89 11.02 -24.49
N ALA A 261 8.85 9.71 -24.20
CA ALA A 261 8.04 9.19 -23.10
C ALA A 261 8.67 9.41 -21.71
N LEU A 262 9.99 9.56 -21.68
CA LEU A 262 10.78 9.94 -20.51
C LEU A 262 10.80 11.46 -20.33
N THR A 263 10.63 12.24 -21.40
CA THR A 263 10.57 13.72 -21.34
C THR A 263 9.18 14.28 -21.02
N LYS A 264 8.17 13.42 -20.79
CA LYS A 264 6.82 13.86 -20.38
C LYS A 264 6.86 14.69 -19.08
N PRO A 265 5.93 15.67 -18.91
CA PRO A 265 5.87 16.49 -17.70
C PRO A 265 5.80 15.64 -16.43
N LEU A 266 6.65 16.00 -15.47
CA LEU A 266 6.67 15.35 -14.17
C LEU A 266 5.37 15.63 -13.41
N LYS A 267 4.88 14.63 -12.67
CA LYS A 267 3.83 14.87 -11.69
C LYS A 267 4.37 15.79 -10.59
N SER A 268 3.54 16.75 -10.17
CA SER A 268 3.87 17.71 -9.11
C SER A 268 4.02 17.05 -7.75
N PHE A 269 3.27 15.98 -7.48
CA PHE A 269 3.31 15.31 -6.19
C PHE A 269 4.63 14.57 -5.96
N LYS A 270 5.24 14.84 -4.81
CA LYS A 270 6.39 14.14 -4.22
C LYS A 270 6.24 14.20 -2.70
N LEU A 271 6.54 13.10 -2.04
CA LEU A 271 6.70 13.02 -0.58
C LEU A 271 7.73 14.06 -0.15
N ASP A 272 7.38 14.83 0.87
CA ASP A 272 8.32 15.71 1.54
C ASP A 272 9.16 14.90 2.53
N LEU A 273 10.44 14.71 2.21
CA LEU A 273 11.35 13.92 3.05
C LEU A 273 11.67 14.61 4.37
N ASP A 274 11.54 15.95 4.43
CA ASP A 274 11.76 16.71 5.67
C ASP A 274 10.62 16.49 6.68
N CYS A 275 9.49 15.96 6.21
CA CYS A 275 8.35 15.57 7.04
C CYS A 275 8.42 14.11 7.55
N LEU A 276 9.44 13.34 7.16
CA LEU A 276 9.69 12.02 7.75
C LEU A 276 10.29 12.15 9.13
N LEU A 277 9.80 11.34 10.06
CA LEU A 277 10.24 11.38 11.45
C LEU A 277 11.21 10.23 11.73
N PRO A 278 12.31 10.47 12.47
CA PRO A 278 13.31 9.46 12.76
C PRO A 278 12.72 8.32 13.58
N ASP A 279 13.22 7.10 13.34
CA ASP A 279 12.91 5.96 14.19
C ASP A 279 13.78 6.02 15.46
N GLU A 280 13.50 6.98 16.37
CA GLU A 280 14.03 6.99 17.76
C GLU A 280 13.74 5.70 18.53
#